data_AF-A0A934DI07-F1
#
_entry.id   AF-A0A934DI07-F1
#
_cell.length_a   1.000
_cell.length_b   1.000
_cell.length_c   1.000
_cell.angle_alpha   90.00
_cell.angle_beta   90.00
_cell.angle_gamma   90.00
#
_symmetry.space_group_name_H-M   'P 1'
#
loop_
_entity.id
_entity.type
_entity.pdbx_description
1 polymer ?
#
loop_
_entity_poly.entity_id
_entity_poly.type
_entity_poly.pdbx_seq_one_letter_code
_entity_poly.pdbx_strand_id
1 'polypeptide(L)'
;MLLGTGFVVAAELDDAAVFVEAFDAYQKKDYLLSIEKAGQLNQAFPDSPLRDVTLLLIARSGIKSGDNELAAKSVLKFRSEFPDSGLTNTIEEELLVLAARHQKGEPLQPNIQLQSAARKIRDDRLAQERAALQKLEQERLAKEKSERERLAKEKAEAVRREQERLVAEKAAKAAIKAVISLRDSGNLVPAGQNGSMPVDISNRGKNSEQFLLEVTGGAEYGAFLSSAGKPDAVVTAIRLASGETFKGKLNFRMPADKFDGHRVVLTVKCVSAKFSDVMQVKNALAIASAP
;
A
#
# COMPACT_ATOMS: atom_id res chain seq x y z
N MET A 1 0.89 -1.21 14.76
CA MET A 1 1.95 -0.44 14.09
C MET A 1 3.29 -0.90 14.64
N LEU A 2 4.00 -1.75 13.91
CA LEU A 2 5.39 -2.09 14.21
C LEU A 2 6.25 -1.23 13.28
N LEU A 3 6.87 -0.21 13.84
CA LEU A 3 7.87 0.63 13.18
C LEU A 3 9.10 -0.24 12.91
N GLY A 4 9.26 -0.66 11.67
CA GLY A 4 10.49 -1.28 11.17
C GLY A 4 11.60 -0.23 11.18
N THR A 5 12.42 -0.27 12.23
CA THR A 5 13.70 0.43 12.31
C THR A 5 14.58 -0.03 11.16
N GLY A 6 14.87 0.88 10.23
CA GLY A 6 15.89 0.69 9.22
C GLY A 6 17.23 0.47 9.91
N PHE A 7 17.79 -0.73 9.76
CA PHE A 7 19.20 -0.96 9.98
C PHE A 7 19.97 -0.16 8.93
N VAL A 8 20.48 1.00 9.32
CA VAL A 8 21.66 1.56 8.66
C VAL A 8 22.81 0.65 9.12
N VAL A 9 23.25 -0.25 8.25
CA VAL A 9 24.52 -0.96 8.45
C VAL A 9 25.59 0.13 8.41
N ALA A 10 26.08 0.55 9.59
CA ALA A 10 27.37 1.21 9.67
C ALA A 10 28.38 0.18 9.15
N ALA A 11 28.95 0.43 7.98
CA ALA A 11 30.03 -0.41 7.47
C ALA A 11 31.13 -0.42 8.53
N GLU A 12 31.38 -1.57 9.15
CA GLU A 12 32.57 -1.76 9.98
C GLU A 12 33.76 -1.46 9.07
N LEU A 13 34.59 -0.50 9.49
CA LEU A 13 35.80 -0.15 8.77
C LEU A 13 36.72 -1.37 8.89
N ASP A 14 36.83 -2.13 7.82
CA ASP A 14 37.68 -3.32 7.71
C ASP A 14 39.01 -2.92 7.09
N ASP A 15 40.12 -3.32 7.69
CA ASP A 15 41.46 -2.92 7.26
C ASP A 15 41.76 -3.43 5.83
N ALA A 16 41.29 -4.64 5.52
CA ALA A 16 41.32 -5.22 4.19
C ALA A 16 40.47 -4.42 3.18
N ALA A 17 39.27 -3.96 3.57
CA ALA A 17 38.41 -3.17 2.70
C ALA A 17 39.05 -1.82 2.34
N VAL A 18 39.61 -1.12 3.33
CA VAL A 18 40.32 0.15 3.10
C VAL A 18 41.57 -0.06 2.23
N PHE A 19 42.30 -1.16 2.43
CA PHE A 19 43.43 -1.52 1.57
C PHE A 19 42.98 -1.77 0.12
N VAL A 20 41.90 -2.52 -0.09
CA VAL A 20 41.34 -2.77 -1.43
C VAL A 20 40.96 -1.46 -2.11
N GLU A 21 40.33 -0.51 -1.41
CA GLU A 21 40.05 0.82 -1.96
C GLU A 21 41.33 1.56 -2.37
N ALA A 22 42.38 1.53 -1.54
CA ALA A 22 43.66 2.15 -1.83
C ALA A 22 44.35 1.51 -3.05
N PHE A 23 44.27 0.18 -3.16
CA PHE A 23 44.88 -0.57 -4.25
C PHE A 23 44.11 -0.41 -5.57
N ASP A 24 42.78 -0.40 -5.52
CA ASP A 24 41.92 -0.11 -6.67
C ASP A 24 42.17 1.30 -7.21
N ALA A 25 42.32 2.29 -6.31
CA ALA A 25 42.68 3.65 -6.70
C ALA A 25 44.04 3.68 -7.42
N TYR A 26 45.03 2.93 -6.92
CA TYR A 26 46.34 2.79 -7.56
C TYR A 26 46.23 2.17 -8.95
N GLN A 27 45.48 1.07 -9.12
CA GLN A 27 45.23 0.45 -10.43
C GLN A 27 44.56 1.42 -11.41
N LYS A 28 43.64 2.25 -10.90
CA LYS A 28 42.94 3.29 -11.67
C LYS A 28 43.78 4.53 -11.93
N LYS A 29 45.05 4.53 -11.52
CA LYS A 29 46.02 5.65 -11.60
C LYS A 29 45.64 6.88 -10.78
N ASP A 30 44.66 6.75 -9.87
CA ASP A 30 44.32 7.77 -8.89
C ASP A 30 45.26 7.62 -7.69
N TYR A 31 46.52 7.97 -7.91
CA TYR A 31 47.58 7.81 -6.92
C TYR A 31 47.36 8.68 -5.69
N LEU A 32 46.69 9.83 -5.84
CA LEU A 32 46.37 10.72 -4.71
C LEU A 32 45.33 10.06 -3.79
N LEU A 33 44.26 9.47 -4.35
CA LEU A 33 43.30 8.72 -3.55
C LEU A 33 43.94 7.46 -2.93
N SER A 34 44.83 6.79 -3.65
CA SER A 34 45.57 5.64 -3.12
C SER A 34 46.41 6.02 -1.89
N ILE A 35 47.15 7.14 -1.96
CA ILE A 35 47.91 7.68 -0.81
C ILE A 35 46.96 8.03 0.34
N GLU A 36 45.84 8.70 0.05
CA GLU A 36 44.86 9.09 1.06
C GLU A 36 44.32 7.86 1.80
N LYS A 37 43.87 6.83 1.08
CA LYS A 37 43.29 5.61 1.65
C LYS A 37 44.32 4.74 2.36
N ALA A 38 45.51 4.57 1.80
CA ALA A 38 46.60 3.85 2.45
C ALA A 38 47.10 4.60 3.72
N GLY A 39 47.08 5.92 3.71
CA GLY A 39 47.35 6.75 4.89
C GLY A 39 46.29 6.57 5.98
N GLN A 40 45.00 6.56 5.61
CA GLN A 40 43.89 6.26 6.52
C GLN A 40 44.03 4.88 7.15
N LEU A 41 44.39 3.86 6.36
CA LEU A 41 44.65 2.50 6.84
C LEU A 41 45.75 2.49 7.91
N ASN A 42 46.89 3.13 7.65
CA ASN A 42 47.99 3.19 8.60
C ASN A 42 47.66 3.96 9.89
N GLN A 43 46.74 4.93 9.82
CA GLN A 43 46.30 5.72 10.97
C GLN A 43 45.26 4.98 11.80
N ALA A 44 44.28 4.36 11.14
CA ALA A 44 43.18 3.65 11.79
C ALA A 44 43.59 2.25 12.29
N PHE A 45 44.51 1.58 11.58
CA PHE A 45 44.96 0.22 11.84
C PHE A 45 46.49 0.13 11.86
N PRO A 46 47.15 0.74 12.88
CA PRO A 46 48.61 0.77 12.95
C PRO A 46 49.25 -0.61 13.07
N ASP A 47 48.54 -1.60 13.62
CA ASP A 47 49.01 -2.98 13.80
C ASP A 47 48.49 -3.95 12.72
N SER A 48 47.92 -3.42 11.62
CA SER A 48 47.40 -4.25 10.54
C SER A 48 48.51 -5.13 9.94
N PRO A 49 48.23 -6.42 9.65
CA PRO A 49 49.16 -7.28 8.92
C PRO A 49 49.45 -6.78 7.50
N LEU A 50 48.62 -5.87 6.97
CA LEU A 50 48.80 -5.27 5.64
C LEU A 50 49.75 -4.07 5.66
N ARG A 51 50.32 -3.71 6.80
CA ARG A 51 51.10 -2.49 6.94
C ARG A 51 52.34 -2.45 6.05
N ASP A 52 53.04 -3.56 5.89
CA ASP A 52 54.25 -3.64 5.09
C ASP A 52 53.96 -3.37 3.60
N VAL A 53 52.93 -4.01 3.05
CA VAL A 53 52.44 -3.78 1.69
C VAL A 53 51.82 -2.39 1.53
N THR A 54 51.17 -1.86 2.56
CA THR A 54 50.57 -0.51 2.56
C THR A 54 51.63 0.58 2.47
N LEU A 55 52.73 0.46 3.22
CA LEU A 55 53.86 1.41 3.13
C LEU A 55 54.51 1.39 1.75
N LEU A 56 54.66 0.22 1.13
CA LEU A 56 55.15 0.13 -0.25
C LEU A 56 54.16 0.69 -1.27
N LEU A 57 52.86 0.50 -1.05
CA LEU A 57 51.81 1.11 -1.88
C LEU A 57 51.89 2.64 -1.81
N ILE A 58 52.05 3.23 -0.62
CA ILE A 58 52.25 4.68 -0.47
C ILE A 58 53.52 5.13 -1.18
N ALA A 59 54.63 4.39 -1.04
CA ALA A 59 55.88 4.74 -1.71
C ALA A 59 55.72 4.78 -3.24
N ARG A 60 55.11 3.74 -3.81
CA ARG A 60 54.83 3.61 -5.24
C ARG A 60 53.84 4.66 -5.74
N SER A 61 52.79 4.95 -4.98
CA SER A 61 51.84 6.03 -5.30
C SER A 61 52.49 7.41 -5.20
N GLY A 62 53.38 7.62 -4.23
CA GLY A 62 54.15 8.85 -4.03
C GLY A 62 55.01 9.18 -5.24
N ILE A 63 55.86 8.25 -5.67
CA ILE A 63 56.73 8.49 -6.84
C ILE A 63 55.90 8.69 -8.13
N LYS A 64 54.81 7.93 -8.32
CA LYS A 64 53.93 8.06 -9.49
C LYS A 64 53.07 9.32 -9.48
N SER A 65 52.76 9.87 -8.31
CA SER A 65 52.10 11.18 -8.16
C SER A 65 53.08 12.35 -8.17
N GLY A 66 54.39 12.09 -8.18
CA GLY A 66 55.44 13.10 -8.19
C GLY A 66 55.81 13.64 -6.80
N ASP A 67 55.32 13.03 -5.72
CA ASP A 67 55.75 13.31 -4.35
C ASP A 67 56.96 12.43 -3.97
N ASN A 68 58.13 12.89 -4.39
CA ASN A 68 59.40 12.18 -4.18
C ASN A 68 59.79 12.11 -2.70
N GLU A 69 59.39 13.10 -1.89
CA GLU A 69 59.69 13.15 -0.46
C GLU A 69 58.86 12.11 0.29
N LEU A 70 57.54 12.05 0.03
CA LEU A 70 56.67 11.03 0.59
C LEU A 70 57.12 9.62 0.20
N ALA A 71 57.52 9.45 -1.07
CA ALA A 71 58.02 8.18 -1.58
C ALA A 71 59.25 7.70 -0.78
N ALA A 72 60.26 8.56 -0.64
CA ALA A 72 61.47 8.27 0.10
C ALA A 72 61.18 7.96 1.58
N LYS A 73 60.37 8.79 2.25
CA LYS A 73 60.00 8.58 3.66
C LYS A 73 59.29 7.25 3.88
N SER A 74 58.40 6.87 2.97
CA SER A 74 57.63 5.62 3.06
C SER A 74 58.52 4.39 2.88
N VAL A 75 59.49 4.43 1.97
CA VAL A 75 60.50 3.35 1.80
C VAL A 75 61.38 3.21 3.02
N LEU A 76 61.83 4.33 3.60
CA LEU A 76 62.66 4.31 4.80
C LEU A 76 61.90 3.74 6.00
N LYS A 77 60.63 4.14 6.15
CA LYS A 77 59.74 3.61 7.19
C LYS A 77 59.49 2.10 7.02
N PHE A 78 59.25 1.65 5.78
CA PHE A 78 59.12 0.23 5.48
C PHE A 78 60.39 -0.54 5.89
N ARG A 79 61.57 -0.06 5.50
CA ARG A 79 62.85 -0.72 5.82
C ARG A 79 63.16 -0.74 7.31
N SER A 80 62.74 0.28 8.07
CA SER A 80 62.95 0.29 9.52
C SER A 80 61.97 -0.60 10.27
N GLU A 81 60.71 -0.64 9.84
CA GLU A 81 59.64 -1.40 10.52
C GLU A 81 59.61 -2.88 10.09
N PHE A 82 60.06 -3.19 8.87
CA PHE A 82 59.95 -4.53 8.27
C PHE A 82 61.25 -4.98 7.57
N PRO A 83 62.39 -5.09 8.29
CA PRO A 83 63.68 -5.46 7.70
C PRO A 83 63.69 -6.86 7.08
N ASP A 84 62.90 -7.79 7.63
CA ASP A 84 62.82 -9.19 7.18
C ASP A 84 61.63 -9.46 6.23
N SER A 85 60.92 -8.41 5.75
CA SER A 85 59.79 -8.62 4.84
C SER A 85 60.25 -9.17 3.49
N GLY A 86 59.52 -10.17 3.00
CA GLY A 86 59.73 -10.75 1.66
C GLY A 86 59.50 -9.75 0.53
N LEU A 87 58.87 -8.60 0.80
CA LEU A 87 58.64 -7.54 -0.18
C LEU A 87 59.87 -6.65 -0.42
N THR A 88 60.93 -6.77 0.38
CA THR A 88 62.14 -5.94 0.29
C THR A 88 62.78 -5.98 -1.11
N ASN A 89 62.75 -7.15 -1.76
CA ASN A 89 63.29 -7.34 -3.10
C ASN A 89 62.35 -6.85 -4.22
N THR A 90 61.14 -6.40 -3.88
CA THR A 90 60.16 -5.86 -4.84
C THR A 90 60.19 -4.35 -4.95
N ILE A 91 61.04 -3.68 -4.15
CA ILE A 91 61.16 -2.22 -4.16
C ILE A 91 61.90 -1.79 -5.42
N GLU A 92 61.30 -0.87 -6.16
CA GLU A 92 61.83 -0.32 -7.39
C GLU A 92 63.14 0.45 -7.14
N GLU A 93 64.11 0.33 -8.06
CA GLU A 93 65.44 0.95 -7.91
C GLU A 93 65.37 2.47 -7.70
N GLU A 94 64.48 3.15 -8.42
CA GLU A 94 64.27 4.60 -8.28
C GLU A 94 63.85 5.00 -6.85
N LEU A 95 63.01 4.18 -6.19
CA LEU A 95 62.60 4.40 -4.81
C LEU A 95 63.78 4.22 -3.83
N LEU A 96 64.70 3.29 -4.13
CA LEU A 96 65.92 3.08 -3.34
C LEU A 96 66.87 4.26 -3.45
N VAL A 97 67.01 4.82 -4.65
CA VAL A 97 67.81 6.03 -4.90
C VAL A 97 67.22 7.22 -4.13
N LEU A 98 65.90 7.43 -4.21
CA LEU A 98 65.23 8.51 -3.46
C LEU A 98 65.42 8.36 -1.94
N ALA A 99 65.26 7.15 -1.41
CA ALA A 99 65.48 6.87 0.01
C ALA A 99 66.92 7.18 0.46
N ALA A 100 67.92 6.78 -0.32
CA ALA A 100 69.33 7.05 -0.02
C ALA A 100 69.66 8.55 -0.07
N ARG A 101 69.08 9.30 -1.03
CA ARG A 101 69.23 10.76 -1.12
C ARG A 101 68.59 11.49 0.06
N HIS A 102 67.39 11.06 0.48
CA HIS A 102 66.73 11.60 1.66
C HIS A 102 67.54 11.35 2.94
N GLN A 103 68.15 10.17 3.11
CA GLN A 103 69.04 9.88 4.26
C GLN A 103 70.28 10.77 4.31
N LYS A 104 70.78 11.21 3.15
CA LYS A 104 71.92 12.14 3.04
C LYS A 104 71.51 13.61 3.27
N GLY A 105 70.24 13.88 3.51
CA GLY A 105 69.72 15.24 3.70
C GLY A 105 69.58 16.05 2.41
N GLU A 106 69.58 15.38 1.24
CA GLU A 106 69.37 16.07 -0.04
C GLU A 106 67.89 16.47 -0.20
N PRO A 107 67.58 17.69 -0.67
CA PRO A 107 66.21 18.09 -0.95
C PRO A 107 65.66 17.32 -2.15
N LEU A 108 64.56 16.59 -1.94
CA LEU A 108 63.84 15.87 -2.99
C LEU A 108 62.77 16.76 -3.60
N GLN A 109 63.09 17.41 -4.72
CA GLN A 109 62.12 18.24 -5.42
C GLN A 109 60.96 17.39 -5.96
N PRO A 110 59.71 17.85 -5.85
CA PRO A 110 58.57 17.16 -6.44
C PRO A 110 58.63 17.19 -7.97
N ASN A 111 58.09 16.14 -8.60
CA ASN A 111 57.88 16.13 -10.04
C ASN A 111 56.55 16.84 -10.38
N ILE A 112 56.65 18.12 -10.73
CA ILE A 112 55.50 18.98 -11.04
C ILE A 112 54.63 18.41 -12.18
N GLN A 113 55.23 17.77 -13.18
CA GLN A 113 54.48 17.18 -14.29
C GLN A 113 53.59 16.03 -13.80
N LEU A 114 54.15 15.11 -13.02
CA LEU A 114 53.40 13.99 -12.44
C LEU A 114 52.35 14.47 -11.45
N GLN A 115 52.64 15.49 -10.63
CA GLN A 115 51.67 16.09 -9.71
C GLN A 115 50.48 16.68 -10.46
N SER A 116 50.75 17.43 -11.53
CA SER A 116 49.68 18.02 -12.35
C SER A 116 48.81 16.93 -13.01
N ALA A 117 49.42 15.84 -13.47
CA ALA A 117 48.71 14.72 -14.08
C ALA A 117 47.87 13.96 -13.04
N ALA A 118 48.43 13.67 -11.87
CA ALA A 118 47.72 13.00 -10.78
C ALA A 118 46.53 13.82 -10.29
N ARG A 119 46.69 15.15 -10.19
CA ARG A 119 45.60 16.06 -9.81
C ARG A 119 44.46 16.05 -10.83
N LYS A 120 44.77 16.12 -12.13
CA LYS A 120 43.76 16.02 -13.19
C LYS A 120 42.97 14.73 -13.12
N ILE A 121 43.66 13.59 -12.93
CA ILE A 121 43.00 12.28 -12.79
C ILE A 121 42.04 12.29 -11.59
N ARG A 122 42.47 12.83 -10.44
CA ARG A 122 41.64 12.92 -9.24
C ARG A 122 40.42 13.80 -9.45
N ASP A 123 40.61 14.98 -10.05
CA ASP A 123 39.53 15.92 -10.35
C ASP A 123 38.50 15.32 -11.33
N ASP A 124 38.97 14.66 -12.39
CA ASP A 124 38.11 13.97 -13.36
C ASP A 124 37.30 12.84 -12.71
N ARG A 125 37.91 12.05 -11.81
CA ARG A 125 37.22 10.99 -11.07
C ARG A 125 36.15 11.55 -10.13
N LEU A 126 36.48 12.59 -9.37
CA LEU A 126 35.52 13.27 -8.49
C LEU A 126 34.35 13.86 -9.28
N ALA A 127 34.60 14.42 -10.47
CA ALA A 127 33.55 14.91 -11.36
C ALA A 127 32.64 13.77 -11.85
N GLN A 128 33.21 12.62 -12.23
CA GLN A 128 32.45 11.44 -12.65
C GLN A 128 31.58 10.87 -11.51
N GLU A 129 32.12 10.76 -10.30
CA GLU A 129 31.38 10.30 -9.12
C GLU A 129 30.19 11.22 -8.81
N ARG A 130 30.40 12.54 -8.82
CA ARG A 130 29.33 13.53 -8.62
C ARG A 130 28.26 13.41 -9.70
N ALA A 131 28.66 13.27 -10.97
CA ALA A 131 27.72 13.11 -12.07
C ALA A 131 26.91 11.80 -11.96
N ALA A 132 27.53 10.70 -11.53
CA ALA A 132 26.85 9.44 -11.32
C ALA A 132 25.81 9.53 -10.18
N LEU A 133 26.18 10.14 -9.05
CA LEU A 133 25.27 10.38 -7.93
C LEU A 133 24.07 11.24 -8.32
N GLN A 134 24.31 12.33 -9.05
CA GLN A 134 23.23 13.21 -9.54
C GLN A 134 22.27 12.49 -10.48
N LYS A 135 22.76 11.64 -11.38
CA LYS A 135 21.91 10.84 -12.27
C LYS A 135 21.05 9.84 -11.49
N LEU A 136 21.62 9.17 -10.50
CA LEU A 136 20.89 8.24 -9.65
C LEU A 136 19.78 8.95 -8.87
N GLU A 137 20.06 10.14 -8.33
CA GLU A 137 19.07 10.94 -7.62
C GLU A 137 17.94 11.43 -8.55
N GLN A 138 18.28 11.91 -9.75
CA GLN A 138 17.29 12.30 -10.76
C GLN A 138 16.39 11.12 -11.17
N GLU A 139 16.95 9.93 -11.35
CA GLU A 139 16.17 8.73 -11.68
C GLU A 139 15.22 8.33 -10.55
N ARG A 140 15.67 8.41 -9.28
CA ARG A 140 14.80 8.14 -8.12
C ARG A 140 13.63 9.13 -8.06
N LEU A 141 13.90 10.42 -8.26
CA LEU A 141 12.86 11.45 -8.27
C LEU A 141 11.86 11.25 -9.43
N ALA A 142 12.34 10.83 -10.61
CA ALA A 142 11.47 10.54 -11.76
C ALA A 142 10.56 9.33 -11.50
N LYS A 143 11.10 8.24 -10.93
CA LYS A 143 10.33 7.06 -10.54
C LYS A 143 9.26 7.40 -9.50
N GLU A 144 9.63 8.13 -8.45
CA GLU A 144 8.70 8.53 -7.40
C GLU A 144 7.55 9.40 -7.94
N LYS A 145 7.85 10.36 -8.83
CA LYS A 145 6.81 11.18 -9.47
C LYS A 145 5.86 10.35 -10.31
N SER A 146 6.37 9.40 -11.10
CA SER A 146 5.55 8.51 -11.93
C SER A 146 4.62 7.64 -11.09
N GLU A 147 5.12 7.06 -9.99
CA GLU A 147 4.32 6.25 -9.07
C GLU A 147 3.24 7.08 -8.37
N ARG A 148 3.58 8.27 -7.89
CA ARG A 148 2.60 9.21 -7.30
C ARG A 148 1.49 9.58 -8.28
N GLU A 149 1.82 9.81 -9.55
CA GLU A 149 0.82 10.15 -10.58
C GLU A 149 -0.10 8.97 -10.90
N ARG A 150 0.45 7.76 -11.02
CA ARG A 150 -0.36 6.54 -11.22
C ARG A 150 -1.33 6.31 -10.08
N LEU A 151 -0.86 6.45 -8.84
CA LEU A 151 -1.68 6.28 -7.66
C LEU A 151 -2.79 7.35 -7.55
N ALA A 152 -2.50 8.59 -7.96
CA ALA A 152 -3.50 9.66 -8.01
C ALA A 152 -4.59 9.39 -9.05
N LYS A 153 -4.22 8.90 -10.25
CA LYS A 153 -5.16 8.52 -11.31
C LYS A 153 -6.04 7.36 -10.88
N GLU A 154 -5.47 6.32 -10.28
CA GLU A 154 -6.22 5.14 -9.80
C GLU A 154 -7.21 5.52 -8.69
N LYS A 155 -6.80 6.34 -7.72
CA LYS A 155 -7.70 6.85 -6.67
C LYS A 155 -8.85 7.68 -7.25
N ALA A 156 -8.57 8.54 -8.23
CA ALA A 156 -9.61 9.33 -8.88
C ALA A 156 -10.62 8.45 -9.63
N GLU A 157 -10.15 7.39 -10.30
CA GLU A 157 -11.02 6.43 -10.99
C GLU A 157 -11.85 5.59 -10.01
N ALA A 158 -11.24 5.12 -8.91
CA ALA A 158 -11.94 4.38 -7.87
C ALA A 158 -13.09 5.21 -7.24
N VAL A 159 -12.83 6.48 -6.92
CA VAL A 159 -13.85 7.41 -6.39
C VAL A 159 -14.99 7.62 -7.39
N ARG A 160 -14.68 7.79 -8.69
CA ARG A 160 -15.71 7.92 -9.73
C ARG A 160 -16.59 6.67 -9.81
N ARG A 161 -15.99 5.49 -9.84
CA ARG A 161 -16.72 4.21 -9.87
C ARG A 161 -17.60 4.03 -8.63
N GLU A 162 -17.12 4.38 -7.45
CA GLU A 162 -17.91 4.30 -6.22
C GLU A 162 -19.10 5.28 -6.26
N GLN A 163 -18.87 6.52 -6.71
CA GLN A 163 -19.92 7.50 -6.85
C GLN A 163 -20.98 7.06 -7.87
N GLU A 164 -20.58 6.49 -9.01
CA GLU A 164 -21.49 5.92 -10.00
C GLU A 164 -22.32 4.77 -9.42
N ARG A 165 -21.71 3.88 -8.63
CA ARG A 165 -22.43 2.78 -7.96
C ARG A 165 -23.47 3.31 -6.95
N LEU A 166 -23.12 4.32 -6.16
CA LEU A 166 -24.04 4.93 -5.20
C LEU A 166 -25.21 5.62 -5.91
N VAL A 167 -24.96 6.33 -7.02
CA VAL A 167 -26.02 6.94 -7.83
C VAL A 167 -26.91 5.87 -8.45
N ALA A 168 -26.34 4.80 -9.01
CA ALA A 168 -27.08 3.69 -9.58
C ALA A 168 -27.93 2.95 -8.54
N GLU A 169 -27.39 2.72 -7.33
CA GLU A 169 -28.13 2.08 -6.24
C GLU A 169 -29.30 2.97 -5.77
N LYS A 170 -29.06 4.28 -5.55
CA LYS A 170 -30.13 5.22 -5.20
C LYS A 170 -31.21 5.29 -6.28
N ALA A 171 -30.81 5.29 -7.56
CA ALA A 171 -31.76 5.25 -8.67
C ALA A 171 -32.55 3.93 -8.72
N ALA A 172 -31.90 2.79 -8.44
CA ALA A 172 -32.56 1.49 -8.36
C ALA A 172 -33.56 1.41 -7.20
N LYS A 173 -33.21 1.94 -6.01
CA LYS A 173 -34.12 2.06 -4.87
C LYS A 173 -35.31 2.95 -5.19
N ALA A 174 -35.08 4.15 -5.73
CA ALA A 174 -36.14 5.09 -6.10
C ALA A 174 -37.07 4.56 -7.20
N ALA A 175 -36.61 3.62 -8.02
CA ALA A 175 -37.40 2.96 -9.05
C ALA A 175 -38.37 1.90 -8.51
N ILE A 176 -38.29 1.53 -7.24
CA ILE A 176 -39.19 0.56 -6.60
C ILE A 176 -40.28 1.32 -5.85
N LYS A 177 -41.54 1.02 -6.18
CA LYS A 177 -42.68 1.67 -5.54
C LYS A 177 -43.84 0.69 -5.43
N ALA A 178 -44.04 0.12 -4.25
CA ALA A 178 -45.21 -0.71 -3.97
C ALA A 178 -46.37 0.16 -3.45
N VAL A 179 -47.60 -0.18 -3.84
CA VAL A 179 -48.82 0.40 -3.27
C VAL A 179 -49.71 -0.73 -2.81
N ILE A 180 -50.16 -0.68 -1.56
CA ILE A 180 -51.12 -1.63 -0.99
C ILE A 180 -52.47 -0.95 -0.86
N SER A 181 -53.48 -1.54 -1.49
CA SER A 181 -54.88 -1.14 -1.40
C SER A 181 -55.66 -2.22 -0.67
N LEU A 182 -56.20 -1.87 0.49
CA LEU A 182 -57.11 -2.72 1.25
C LEU A 182 -58.52 -2.20 1.04
N ARG A 183 -59.42 -3.08 0.62
CA ARG A 183 -60.86 -2.79 0.56
C ARG A 183 -61.54 -3.40 1.79
N ASP A 184 -62.72 -2.89 2.11
CA ASP A 184 -63.58 -3.47 3.14
C ASP A 184 -62.96 -3.46 4.56
N SER A 185 -62.01 -2.54 4.79
CA SER A 185 -61.46 -2.28 6.12
C SER A 185 -62.52 -1.60 6.98
N GLY A 186 -62.76 -2.14 8.18
CA GLY A 186 -63.77 -1.69 9.12
C GLY A 186 -65.02 -2.58 9.13
N ASN A 187 -65.05 -3.64 8.33
CA ASN A 187 -66.18 -4.56 8.31
C ASN A 187 -66.34 -5.34 9.62
N LEU A 188 -67.61 -5.61 9.93
CA LEU A 188 -68.02 -6.46 11.03
C LEU A 188 -67.73 -7.93 10.69
N VAL A 189 -67.12 -8.64 11.63
CA VAL A 189 -66.83 -10.07 11.54
C VAL A 189 -67.36 -10.73 12.81
N PRO A 190 -68.33 -11.66 12.70
CA PRO A 190 -68.87 -12.34 13.87
C PRO A 190 -67.79 -13.07 14.66
N ALA A 191 -67.85 -12.98 15.98
CA ALA A 191 -66.94 -13.68 16.87
C ALA A 191 -66.94 -15.20 16.56
N GLY A 192 -65.76 -15.80 16.47
CA GLY A 192 -65.58 -17.22 16.14
C GLY A 192 -65.53 -17.55 14.64
N GLN A 193 -65.88 -16.60 13.75
CA GLN A 193 -65.90 -16.80 12.30
C GLN A 193 -64.63 -16.30 11.60
N ASN A 194 -64.44 -16.74 10.35
CA ASN A 194 -63.35 -16.29 9.48
C ASN A 194 -63.71 -14.95 8.83
N GLY A 195 -62.79 -13.99 8.91
CA GLY A 195 -62.84 -12.75 8.17
C GLY A 195 -61.95 -12.80 6.92
N SER A 196 -62.34 -12.07 5.88
CA SER A 196 -61.55 -11.93 4.65
C SER A 196 -61.70 -10.52 4.09
N MET A 197 -60.59 -9.87 3.77
CA MET A 197 -60.56 -8.55 3.13
C MET A 197 -59.81 -8.60 1.79
N PRO A 198 -60.36 -8.06 0.69
CA PRO A 198 -59.62 -7.98 -0.57
C PRO A 198 -58.40 -7.07 -0.45
N VAL A 199 -57.24 -7.56 -0.92
CA VAL A 199 -55.96 -6.84 -0.95
C VAL A 199 -55.44 -6.79 -2.37
N ASP A 200 -55.21 -5.58 -2.87
CA ASP A 200 -54.51 -5.37 -4.13
C ASP A 200 -53.12 -4.78 -3.84
N ILE A 201 -52.08 -5.40 -4.39
CA ILE A 201 -50.69 -4.92 -4.26
C ILE A 201 -50.18 -4.60 -5.66
N SER A 202 -49.90 -3.33 -5.93
CA SER A 202 -49.44 -2.86 -7.24
C SER A 202 -47.99 -2.44 -7.20
N ASN A 203 -47.21 -2.83 -8.21
CA ASN A 203 -45.91 -2.26 -8.47
C ASN A 203 -46.07 -1.00 -9.33
N ARG A 204 -45.95 0.18 -8.73
CA ARG A 204 -45.92 1.49 -9.41
C ARG A 204 -44.48 1.95 -9.67
N GLY A 205 -43.51 1.07 -9.50
CA GLY A 205 -42.11 1.29 -9.85
C GLY A 205 -41.85 1.21 -11.35
N LYS A 206 -40.59 1.36 -11.76
CA LYS A 206 -40.19 1.31 -13.18
C LYS A 206 -39.84 -0.09 -13.68
N ASN A 207 -39.43 -0.99 -12.79
CA ASN A 207 -38.87 -2.29 -13.11
C ASN A 207 -39.68 -3.43 -12.49
N SER A 208 -39.47 -4.66 -12.99
CA SER A 208 -39.95 -5.86 -12.31
C SER A 208 -39.26 -6.03 -10.95
N GLU A 209 -40.06 -6.27 -9.93
CA GLU A 209 -39.59 -6.41 -8.55
C GLU A 209 -40.25 -7.59 -7.86
N GLN A 210 -39.50 -8.22 -6.96
CA GLN A 210 -40.02 -9.22 -6.05
C GLN A 210 -40.30 -8.55 -4.70
N PHE A 211 -41.53 -8.70 -4.24
CA PHE A 211 -41.96 -8.21 -2.95
C PHE A 211 -42.17 -9.39 -2.00
N LEU A 212 -41.56 -9.30 -0.82
CA LEU A 212 -41.82 -10.15 0.31
C LEU A 212 -43.03 -9.59 1.06
N LEU A 213 -43.99 -10.46 1.36
CA LEU A 213 -45.25 -10.10 1.99
C LEU A 213 -45.26 -10.66 3.41
N GLU A 214 -45.62 -9.82 4.36
CA GLU A 214 -45.73 -10.17 5.75
C GLU A 214 -47.04 -9.61 6.30
N VAL A 215 -47.73 -10.40 7.11
CA VAL A 215 -48.91 -9.96 7.84
C VAL A 215 -48.55 -9.99 9.32
N THR A 216 -48.69 -8.84 9.98
CA THR A 216 -48.47 -8.73 11.43
C THR A 216 -49.78 -8.37 12.13
N GLY A 217 -50.01 -9.04 13.26
CA GLY A 217 -51.22 -8.94 14.08
C GLY A 217 -51.07 -9.85 15.31
N GLY A 218 -52.08 -9.88 16.17
CA GLY A 218 -52.12 -10.86 17.25
C GLY A 218 -52.09 -12.29 16.69
N ALA A 219 -51.27 -13.17 17.27
CA ALA A 219 -51.13 -14.55 16.82
C ALA A 219 -52.47 -15.32 16.88
N GLU A 220 -53.36 -14.91 17.79
CA GLU A 220 -54.70 -15.46 17.95
C GLU A 220 -55.61 -15.27 16.73
N TYR A 221 -55.30 -14.30 15.87
CA TYR A 221 -56.07 -14.03 14.65
C TYR A 221 -55.64 -14.87 13.45
N GLY A 222 -54.46 -15.53 13.53
CA GLY A 222 -53.95 -16.42 12.48
C GLY A 222 -53.96 -15.79 11.08
N ALA A 223 -53.62 -14.50 10.96
CA ALA A 223 -53.82 -13.76 9.73
C ALA A 223 -52.77 -14.09 8.66
N PHE A 224 -53.20 -14.30 7.41
CA PHE A 224 -52.33 -14.59 6.27
C PHE A 224 -52.89 -14.05 4.96
N LEU A 225 -52.02 -13.91 3.95
CA LEU A 225 -52.43 -13.54 2.59
C LEU A 225 -52.60 -14.78 1.72
N SER A 226 -53.62 -14.79 0.86
CA SER A 226 -53.78 -15.77 -0.20
C SER A 226 -54.11 -15.13 -1.54
N SER A 227 -53.90 -15.86 -2.64
CA SER A 227 -54.25 -15.40 -3.98
C SER A 227 -55.75 -15.54 -4.22
N ALA A 228 -56.35 -14.63 -4.99
CA ALA A 228 -57.78 -14.70 -5.33
C ALA A 228 -58.18 -16.03 -6.03
N GLY A 229 -57.25 -16.66 -6.75
CA GLY A 229 -57.49 -17.95 -7.44
C GLY A 229 -57.16 -19.20 -6.60
N LYS A 230 -56.50 -19.05 -5.44
CA LYS A 230 -56.09 -20.17 -4.56
C LYS A 230 -56.20 -19.73 -3.10
N PRO A 231 -57.41 -19.78 -2.51
CA PRO A 231 -57.69 -19.19 -1.19
C PRO A 231 -56.94 -19.86 -0.04
N ASP A 232 -56.60 -21.15 -0.16
CA ASP A 232 -55.92 -21.92 0.89
C ASP A 232 -54.38 -21.86 0.81
N ALA A 233 -53.83 -21.25 -0.24
CA ALA A 233 -52.38 -21.14 -0.43
C ALA A 233 -51.85 -19.83 0.17
N VAL A 234 -51.02 -19.94 1.21
CA VAL A 234 -50.34 -18.79 1.83
C VAL A 234 -49.36 -18.18 0.84
N VAL A 235 -49.44 -16.87 0.64
CA VAL A 235 -48.56 -16.10 -0.24
C VAL A 235 -47.64 -15.23 0.61
N THR A 236 -46.35 -15.54 0.61
CA THR A 236 -45.30 -14.80 1.33
C THR A 236 -44.36 -14.01 0.40
N ALA A 237 -44.43 -14.24 -0.91
CA ALA A 237 -43.68 -13.47 -1.90
C ALA A 237 -44.45 -13.39 -3.22
N ILE A 238 -44.34 -12.25 -3.90
CA ILE A 238 -44.91 -12.02 -5.23
C ILE A 238 -43.88 -11.34 -6.12
N ARG A 239 -43.90 -11.64 -7.42
CA ARG A 239 -43.12 -10.91 -8.42
C ARG A 239 -44.06 -10.14 -9.32
N LEU A 240 -43.83 -8.84 -9.45
CA LEU A 240 -44.68 -7.93 -10.21
C LEU A 240 -43.85 -7.16 -11.24
N ALA A 241 -44.26 -7.18 -12.49
CA ALA A 241 -43.79 -6.26 -13.51
C ALA A 241 -44.21 -4.81 -13.19
N SER A 242 -43.61 -3.85 -13.88
CA SER A 242 -44.00 -2.43 -13.77
C SER A 242 -45.48 -2.25 -14.14
N GLY A 243 -46.25 -1.61 -13.25
CA GLY A 243 -47.68 -1.40 -13.40
C GLY A 243 -48.56 -2.60 -13.03
N GLU A 244 -47.98 -3.78 -12.79
CA GLU A 244 -48.73 -5.00 -12.47
C GLU A 244 -49.34 -4.94 -11.07
N THR A 245 -50.49 -5.59 -10.90
CA THR A 245 -51.21 -5.66 -9.62
C THR A 245 -51.53 -7.11 -9.27
N PHE A 246 -51.00 -7.56 -8.13
CA PHE A 246 -51.44 -8.78 -7.48
C PHE A 246 -52.80 -8.55 -6.82
N LYS A 247 -53.73 -9.48 -7.04
CA LYS A 247 -55.05 -9.50 -6.38
C LYS A 247 -55.12 -10.69 -5.42
N GLY A 248 -55.33 -10.42 -4.16
CA GLY A 248 -55.38 -11.41 -3.09
C GLY A 248 -56.43 -11.11 -2.04
N LYS A 249 -56.40 -11.90 -0.97
CA LYS A 249 -57.25 -11.74 0.21
C LYS A 249 -56.38 -11.81 1.46
N LEU A 250 -56.65 -10.94 2.42
CA LEU A 250 -56.18 -11.01 3.80
C LEU A 250 -57.21 -11.83 4.57
N ASN A 251 -56.85 -13.06 4.90
CA ASN A 251 -57.69 -13.98 5.66
C ASN A 251 -57.25 -13.95 7.11
N PHE A 252 -58.21 -14.03 8.02
CA PHE A 252 -57.97 -14.10 9.46
C PHE A 252 -59.16 -14.77 10.13
N ARG A 253 -59.00 -15.18 11.38
CA ARG A 253 -60.08 -15.69 12.20
C ARG A 253 -60.37 -14.71 13.34
N MET A 254 -61.63 -14.35 13.53
CA MET A 254 -62.04 -13.60 14.72
C MET A 254 -62.17 -14.59 15.88
N PRO A 255 -61.40 -14.43 16.97
CA PRO A 255 -61.54 -15.28 18.14
C PRO A 255 -62.94 -15.19 18.76
N ALA A 256 -63.45 -16.30 19.31
CA ALA A 256 -64.81 -16.37 19.84
C ALA A 256 -65.00 -15.60 21.17
N ASP A 257 -63.90 -15.25 21.84
CA ASP A 257 -63.86 -14.50 23.10
C ASP A 257 -63.93 -12.98 22.90
N LYS A 258 -64.01 -12.49 21.65
CA LYS A 258 -64.10 -11.06 21.36
C LYS A 258 -65.54 -10.57 21.51
N PHE A 259 -65.68 -9.48 22.26
CA PHE A 259 -66.96 -8.80 22.46
C PHE A 259 -67.34 -7.96 21.24
N ASP A 260 -68.65 -7.73 21.07
CA ASP A 260 -69.20 -6.89 20.01
C ASP A 260 -68.57 -5.47 20.04
N GLY A 261 -68.18 -4.96 18.87
CA GLY A 261 -67.49 -3.70 18.71
C GLY A 261 -65.97 -3.74 18.95
N HIS A 262 -65.38 -4.88 19.33
CA HIS A 262 -63.92 -4.99 19.48
C HIS A 262 -63.20 -4.71 18.16
N ARG A 263 -62.32 -3.71 18.14
CA ARG A 263 -61.54 -3.32 16.96
C ARG A 263 -60.19 -4.05 16.94
N VAL A 264 -59.88 -4.73 15.85
CA VAL A 264 -58.56 -5.30 15.61
C VAL A 264 -57.88 -4.64 14.43
N VAL A 265 -56.57 -4.43 14.54
CA VAL A 265 -55.75 -3.90 13.44
C VAL A 265 -54.79 -4.99 12.99
N LEU A 266 -54.97 -5.46 11.76
CA LEU A 266 -54.03 -6.32 11.05
C LEU A 266 -53.17 -5.44 10.14
N THR A 267 -51.90 -5.76 10.01
CA THR A 267 -50.97 -4.94 9.22
C THR A 267 -50.42 -5.77 8.08
N VAL A 268 -50.60 -5.29 6.85
CA VAL A 268 -49.99 -5.87 5.66
C VAL A 268 -48.73 -5.07 5.33
N LYS A 269 -47.60 -5.76 5.27
CA LYS A 269 -46.29 -5.21 4.93
C LYS A 269 -45.81 -5.85 3.62
N CYS A 270 -45.30 -4.99 2.74
CA CYS A 270 -44.75 -5.36 1.44
C CYS A 270 -43.33 -4.79 1.36
N VAL A 271 -42.32 -5.64 1.30
CA VAL A 271 -40.89 -5.26 1.34
C VAL A 271 -40.22 -5.68 0.03
N SER A 272 -39.38 -4.83 -0.56
CA SER A 272 -38.56 -5.27 -1.69
C SER A 272 -37.59 -6.36 -1.25
N ALA A 273 -37.52 -7.45 -2.03
CA ALA A 273 -36.55 -8.52 -1.80
C ALA A 273 -35.10 -8.05 -2.03
N LYS A 274 -34.89 -7.01 -2.85
CA LYS A 274 -33.56 -6.44 -3.14
C LYS A 274 -33.11 -5.39 -2.13
N PHE A 275 -34.06 -4.58 -1.64
CA PHE A 275 -33.78 -3.46 -0.74
C PHE A 275 -34.74 -3.51 0.45
N SER A 276 -34.28 -4.10 1.55
CA SER A 276 -35.10 -4.30 2.75
C SER A 276 -35.60 -3.01 3.40
N ASP A 277 -34.95 -1.87 3.13
CA ASP A 277 -35.35 -0.53 3.57
C ASP A 277 -36.48 0.07 2.71
N VAL A 278 -36.75 -0.49 1.52
CA VAL A 278 -37.86 -0.10 0.65
C VAL A 278 -39.06 -0.97 0.96
N MET A 279 -39.99 -0.44 1.76
CA MET A 279 -41.21 -1.13 2.16
C MET A 279 -42.43 -0.23 2.17
N GLN A 280 -43.59 -0.85 1.99
CA GLN A 280 -44.90 -0.23 2.17
C GLN A 280 -45.67 -1.00 3.24
N VAL A 281 -46.35 -0.27 4.11
CA VAL A 281 -47.20 -0.82 5.16
C VAL A 281 -48.61 -0.28 5.00
N LYS A 282 -49.61 -1.13 5.26
CA LYS A 282 -51.02 -0.72 5.29
C LYS A 282 -51.76 -1.48 6.38
N ASN A 283 -52.51 -0.73 7.19
CA ASN A 283 -53.33 -1.27 8.26
C ASN A 283 -54.73 -1.60 7.75
N ALA A 284 -55.22 -2.78 8.12
CA ALA A 284 -56.57 -3.28 7.94
C ALA A 284 -57.28 -3.28 9.29
N LEU A 285 -58.45 -2.65 9.38
CA LEU A 285 -59.29 -2.70 10.57
C LEU A 285 -60.35 -3.80 10.40
N ALA A 286 -60.55 -4.66 11.39
CA ALA A 286 -61.74 -5.50 11.50
C ALA A 286 -62.46 -5.20 12.82
N ILE A 287 -63.78 -5.33 12.85
CA ILE A 287 -64.57 -5.09 14.06
C ILE A 287 -65.31 -6.39 14.39
N ALA A 288 -65.19 -6.88 15.62
CA ALA A 288 -65.96 -8.03 16.06
C ALA A 288 -67.45 -7.67 16.14
N SER A 289 -68.32 -8.58 15.72
CA SER A 289 -69.76 -8.49 15.98
C SER A 289 -70.26 -9.67 16.80
N ALA A 290 -71.46 -9.52 17.38
CA ALA A 290 -72.16 -10.66 17.96
C ALA A 290 -72.26 -11.83 16.95
N PRO A 291 -72.19 -13.09 17.43
CA PRO A 291 -72.24 -14.29 16.60
C PRO A 291 -73.55 -14.48 15.84
#